data_AF-A0A3S4HSL2-F1
#
_entry.id   AF-A0A3S4HSL2-F1
#
_cell.length_a   1.000
_cell.length_b   1.000
_cell.length_c   1.000
_cell.angle_alpha   90.00
_cell.angle_beta   90.00
_cell.angle_gamma   90.00
#
_symmetry.space_group_name_H-M   'P 1'
#
loop_
_entity.id
_entity.type
_entity.pdbx_description
1 polymer ?
#
loop_
_entity_poly.entity_id
_entity_poly.type
_entity_poly.pdbx_seq_one_letter_code
_entity_poly.pdbx_strand_id
1 'polypeptide(L)' 'MLKQRRGTVVRLSARKYRGEYAHFFLATYWHSLDAIKQFAGEDYHTAVTYPDDQAFELLSDPYVFQHQVDEITAL' A
#
# COMPACT_ATOMS: atom_id res chain seq x y z
N MET A 1 0.26 1.96 -12.71
CA MET A 1 -0.37 0.70 -13.20
C MET A 1 -0.27 -0.35 -12.08
N LEU A 2 -1.35 -0.61 -11.33
CA LEU A 2 -1.33 -1.54 -10.19
C LEU A 2 -1.38 -2.99 -10.70
N LYS A 3 -0.28 -3.72 -10.51
CA LYS A 3 -0.14 -5.12 -10.91
C LYS A 3 -1.05 -5.98 -10.02
N GLN A 4 -2.23 -6.35 -10.51
CA GLN A 4 -3.10 -7.28 -9.78
C GLN A 4 -2.37 -8.62 -9.59
N ARG A 5 -2.04 -8.93 -8.33
CA ARG A 5 -1.60 -10.26 -7.89
C ARG A 5 -2.62 -10.74 -6.86
N ARG A 6 -3.00 -12.02 -6.94
CA ARG A 6 -4.12 -12.63 -6.21
C ARG A 6 -4.10 -12.24 -4.72
N GLY A 7 -5.17 -11.60 -4.25
CA GLY A 7 -5.37 -11.22 -2.84
C GLY A 7 -5.34 -9.71 -2.55
N THR A 8 -4.80 -8.88 -3.45
CA THR A 8 -4.64 -7.45 -3.17
C THR A 8 -5.94 -6.67 -3.44
N VAL A 9 -6.73 -6.41 -2.39
CA VAL A 9 -7.69 -5.30 -2.46
C VAL A 9 -6.91 -4.02 -2.20
N VAL A 10 -6.76 -3.21 -3.24
CA VAL A 10 -6.16 -1.87 -3.15
C VAL A 10 -7.29 -0.88 -2.89
N ARG A 11 -7.33 -0.30 -1.69
CA ARG A 11 -8.18 0.87 -1.46
C ARG A 11 -7.30 2.11 -1.50
N LEU A 12 -7.61 3.00 -2.44
CA LEU A 12 -7.09 4.36 -2.49
C LEU A 12 -8.17 5.30 -1.95
N SER A 13 -7.86 6.01 -0.87
CA SER A 13 -8.71 7.10 -0.38
C SER A 13 -7.92 8.41 -0.39
N ALA A 14 -8.38 9.37 -1.18
CA ALA A 14 -7.86 10.73 -1.13
C ALA A 14 -8.48 11.49 0.05
N ARG A 15 -7.67 12.07 0.94
CA ARG A 15 -8.16 13.16 1.79
C ARG A 15 -8.00 14.48 1.02
N LYS A 16 -8.91 15.45 1.29
CA LYS A 16 -8.85 16.82 0.72
C LYS A 16 -7.41 17.35 0.70
N TYR A 17 -7.05 18.06 -0.36
CA TYR A 17 -5.81 18.82 -0.49
C TYR A 17 -5.50 19.57 0.82
N ARG A 18 -4.33 19.31 1.39
CA ARG A 18 -3.76 20.11 2.47
C ARG A 18 -2.53 20.81 1.90
N GLY A 19 -2.68 22.06 1.51
CA GLY A 19 -1.63 22.79 0.80
C GLY A 19 -1.41 22.22 -0.60
N GLU A 20 -0.15 21.98 -0.96
CA GLU A 20 0.27 21.56 -2.31
C GLU A 20 0.08 20.05 -2.57
N TYR A 21 -0.10 19.24 -1.53
CA TYR A 21 -0.14 17.78 -1.64
C TYR A 21 -1.52 17.19 -1.36
N ALA A 22 -1.85 16.12 -2.08
CA ALA A 22 -2.98 15.25 -1.80
C ALA A 22 -2.48 13.96 -1.13
N HIS A 23 -3.13 13.56 -0.03
CA HIS A 23 -2.77 12.34 0.68
C HIS A 23 -3.64 11.18 0.22
N PHE A 24 -2.99 10.10 -0.20
CA PHE A 24 -3.62 8.84 -0.56
C PHE A 24 -3.22 7.78 0.45
N PHE A 25 -4.20 7.06 0.99
CA PHE A 25 -3.93 5.83 1.73
C PHE A 25 -4.03 4.66 0.78
N LEU A 26 -2.99 3.84 0.72
CA LEU A 26 -2.96 2.56 0.04
C LEU A 26 -3.03 1.44 1.08
N ALA A 27 -4.17 0.79 1.18
CA ALA A 27 -4.31 -0.43 1.97
C ALA A 27 -4.29 -1.65 1.05
N THR A 28 -3.56 -2.69 1.45
CA THR A 28 -3.51 -3.98 0.74
C THR A 28 -3.78 -5.11 1.71
N TYR A 29 -4.61 -6.06 1.30
CA TYR A 29 -4.88 -7.27 2.07
C TYR A 29 -3.98 -8.41 1.60
N TRP A 30 -3.46 -9.19 2.55
CA TRP A 30 -2.55 -10.30 2.29
C TRP A 30 -2.96 -11.54 3.10
N HIS A 31 -2.73 -12.72 2.53
CA HIS A 31 -3.07 -13.98 3.19
C HIS A 31 -2.11 -14.32 4.34
N SER A 32 -0.88 -13.81 4.31
CA SER A 32 0.14 -14.05 5.34
C SER A 32 1.26 -13.01 5.29
N LEU A 33 2.04 -12.93 6.36
CA LEU A 33 3.25 -12.11 6.42
C LEU A 33 4.30 -12.54 5.39
N ASP A 34 4.42 -13.85 5.13
CA ASP A 34 5.35 -14.38 4.13
C ASP A 34 4.99 -13.88 2.72
N ALA A 35 3.71 -13.73 2.40
CA ALA A 35 3.28 -13.16 1.13
C ALA A 35 3.69 -11.68 1.01
N ILE A 36 3.65 -10.94 2.11
CA ILE A 36 4.13 -9.55 2.17
C ILE A 36 5.64 -9.51 1.94
N LYS A 37 6.41 -10.35 2.65
CA LYS A 37 7.87 -10.43 2.50
C LYS A 37 8.31 -10.85 1.09
N GLN A 38 7.60 -11.78 0.46
CA GLN A 38 7.88 -12.15 -0.94
C GLN A 38 7.65 -10.98 -1.92
N PHE A 39 6.77 -10.04 -1.56
CA PHE A 39 6.49 -8.87 -2.37
C PHE A 39 7.44 -7.70 -2.08
N ALA A 40 7.64 -7.37 -0.81
CA ALA A 40 8.37 -6.18 -0.35
C ALA A 40 9.84 -6.44 0.02
N GLY A 41 10.24 -7.71 0.17
CA GLY A 41 11.53 -8.11 0.72
C GLY A 41 11.50 -8.23 2.25
N GLU A 42 12.67 -8.46 2.85
CA GLU A 42 12.80 -8.58 4.31
C GLU A 42 12.60 -7.26 5.06
N ASP A 43 12.81 -6.12 4.38
CA ASP A 43 12.46 -4.79 4.91
C ASP A 43 11.02 -4.41 4.55
N TYR A 44 10.07 -5.31 4.81
CA TYR A 44 8.65 -5.14 4.49
C TYR A 44 7.93 -4.05 5.33
N HIS A 45 8.67 -3.39 6.23
CA HIS A 45 8.21 -2.21 6.94
C HIS A 45 8.38 -0.92 6.14
N THR A 46 9.13 -0.95 5.03
CA THR A 46 9.30 0.18 4.12
C THR A 46 8.37 0.03 2.91
N ALA A 47 7.81 1.14 2.44
CA ALA A 47 6.96 1.13 1.26
C ALA A 47 7.77 0.77 0.00
N VAL A 48 7.23 -0.11 -0.84
CA VAL A 48 7.82 -0.43 -2.14
C VAL A 48 7.52 0.73 -3.09
N THR A 49 8.58 1.44 -3.50
CA THR A 49 8.50 2.52 -4.50
C THR A 49 8.90 1.97 -5.87
N TYR A 50 8.12 2.28 -6.90
CA TYR A 50 8.41 1.90 -8.28
C TYR A 50 9.13 3.04 -9.02
N PRO A 51 9.99 2.74 -10.02
CA PRO A 51 10.66 3.78 -10.81
C PRO A 51 9.68 4.77 -11.45
N ASP A 52 8.52 4.29 -11.89
CA ASP A 52 7.50 5.10 -12.55
C ASP A 52 6.76 6.06 -11.59
N ASP A 53 6.86 5.86 -10.27
CA ASP A 53 6.19 6.69 -9.26
C ASP A 53 6.73 8.12 -9.27
N GLN A 54 7.98 8.31 -9.67
CA GLN A 54 8.60 9.62 -9.85
C GLN A 54 7.88 10.48 -10.90
N ALA A 55 7.31 9.86 -11.94
CA ALA A 55 6.58 10.58 -13.00
C ALA A 55 5.28 11.23 -12.49
N PHE A 56 4.81 10.82 -11.31
CA PHE A 56 3.60 11.30 -10.66
C PHE A 56 3.90 12.02 -9.33
N GLU A 57 5.18 12.30 -9.05
CA GLU A 57 5.63 12.93 -7.80
C GLU A 57 5.08 12.24 -6.54
N LEU A 58 4.94 10.91 -6.59
CA LEU A 58 4.44 10.16 -5.45
C LEU A 58 5.52 10.09 -4.37
N LEU A 59 5.15 10.56 -3.19
CA LEU A 59 5.97 10.50 -1.99
C LEU A 59 5.44 9.39 -1.09
N SER A 60 6.19 8.29 -1.02
CA SER A 60 5.91 7.20 -0.11
C SER A 60 6.21 7.59 1.34
N ASP A 61 5.38 7.12 2.27
CA ASP A 61 5.71 7.19 3.69
C ASP A 61 6.97 6.35 3.99
N PRO A 62 7.78 6.75 4.99
CA PRO A 62 8.99 6.01 5.35
C PRO A 62 8.68 4.64 5.97
N TYR A 63 7.45 4.44 6.48
CA TYR A 63 7.04 3.20 7.14
C TYR A 63 5.62 2.78 6.75
N VAL A 64 5.41 1.47 6.66
CA VAL A 64 4.12 0.82 6.43
C VAL A 64 3.59 0.25 7.74
N PHE A 65 2.35 0.59 8.08
CA PHE A 65 1.64 0.01 9.21
C PHE A 65 1.04 -1.35 8.84
N GLN A 66 1.35 -2.38 9.64
CA GLN A 66 0.83 -3.73 9.46
C GLN A 66 -0.26 -3.98 10.52
N HIS A 67 -1.39 -4.52 10.08
CA HIS A 67 -2.50 -4.88 10.95
C HIS A 67 -2.89 -6.33 10.72
N GLN A 68 -3.05 -7.09 11.80
CA GLN A 68 -3.72 -8.38 11.74
C GLN A 68 -5.23 -8.13 11.62
N VAL A 69 -5.87 -8.87 10.72
CA VAL A 69 -7.31 -8.80 10.50
C VAL A 69 -7.91 -10.14 10.90
N ASP A 70 -8.79 -10.09 11.91
CA ASP A 70 -9.39 -11.31 12.47
C ASP A 70 -10.67 -11.72 11.72
N GLU A 71 -11.40 -10.76 11.14
CA GLU A 71 -12.65 -11.01 10.42
C GLU A 71 -12.76 -10.12 9.17
N ILE A 72 -13.28 -10.69 8.08
CA ILE A 72 -13.65 -9.96 6.86
C ILE A 72 -15.13 -10.19 6.59
N THR A 73 -15.90 -9.12 6.60
CA THR A 73 -17.33 -9.15 6.23
C THR A 73 -17.50 -8.62 4.82
N ALA A 74 -18.23 -9.37 3.98
CA ALA A 74 -18.65 -8.86 2.67
C ALA A 74 -19.74 -7.78 2.86
N LEU A 75 -19.64 -6.69 2.09
CA LEU A 75 -20.62 -5.60 2.07
C LEU A 75 -21.88 -5.96 1.29
#